data_AF-A0A3C1FFA2-F1
#
_entry.id   AF-A0A3C1FFA2-F1
#
_cell.length_a   1.000
_cell.length_b   1.000
_cell.length_c   1.000
_cell.angle_alpha   90.00
_cell.angle_beta   90.00
_cell.angle_gamma   90.00
#
_symmetry.space_group_name_H-M   'P 1'
#
loop_
_entity.id
_entity.type
_entity.pdbx_description
1 polymer ?
#
loop_
_entity_poly.entity_id
_entity_poly.type
_entity_poly.pdbx_seq_one_letter_code
_entity_poly.pdbx_strand_id
1 'polypeptide(L)'
;AEAMSIAGKQDRDEATDALKAALHAELDSQFEGRENEISGAFKALTKKLVRHRTLTEQVRIDGRGLRDIRTLSAEVGVLPRVHGSALFQRGETQILGVSTLNMLDMEQKLDTLSPETTKRYMHNYNFPPYSTGETGRVGSPKRREIGHGALAERALVPVLPTREEFPYAIREVSEALGSNGSTSMGSVCASTLALLNAGVPLRSPVAGIAMGLMSEDIDGETRYVALTDILGAEDALGDMDFKVAGTRDFVTALQLDTKLDGIPADVLAGALLQAREARYAILDVMAEAIDTPDEMSPYAPRIITVHIPVDKIGEVIGPKGKMINQIQDDTGANISIEDDGTIYIGAEDGESAEAARSLINAIANPTMPEKGERYLGTVVKIMPFGAFVSLLPGKDGLLHITKLRDLVGGARVENVEDVVSVGQKIQVEIAEIDPKGKLSLIPVTEDETKAEAPTEA
;
A
#
# COMPACT_ATOMS: atom_id res chain seq x y z
N ALA A 1 -42.67 -16.51 13.34
CA ALA A 1 -42.26 -15.17 13.84
C ALA A 1 -41.16 -15.30 14.89
N GLU A 2 -41.39 -16.11 15.94
CA GLU A 2 -40.41 -16.34 17.02
C GLU A 2 -39.02 -16.78 16.55
N ALA A 3 -38.93 -17.77 15.65
CA ALA A 3 -37.64 -18.19 15.09
C ALA A 3 -36.88 -17.04 14.39
N MET A 4 -37.60 -16.14 13.71
CA MET A 4 -37.01 -14.99 13.00
C MET A 4 -36.64 -13.82 13.91
N SER A 5 -37.02 -13.87 15.20
CA SER A 5 -36.60 -12.90 16.21
C SER A 5 -35.37 -13.33 17.00
N ILE A 6 -34.80 -14.50 16.70
CA ILE A 6 -33.54 -14.96 17.29
C ILE A 6 -32.39 -14.12 16.69
N ALA A 7 -31.62 -13.50 17.57
CA ALA A 7 -30.55 -12.57 17.18
C ALA A 7 -29.33 -13.29 16.57
N GLY A 8 -28.87 -14.36 17.22
CA GLY A 8 -27.73 -15.16 16.75
C GLY A 8 -28.04 -15.88 15.44
N LYS A 9 -27.13 -15.83 14.46
CA LYS A 9 -27.38 -16.41 13.13
C LYS A 9 -27.51 -17.93 13.19
N GLN A 10 -26.56 -18.61 13.84
CA GLN A 10 -26.55 -20.07 13.93
C GLN A 10 -27.80 -20.58 14.64
N ASP A 11 -28.10 -20.01 15.82
CA ASP A 11 -29.31 -20.34 16.58
C ASP A 11 -30.60 -20.11 15.76
N ARG A 12 -30.65 -19.02 14.99
CA ARG A 12 -31.78 -18.71 14.11
C ARG A 12 -31.89 -19.73 12.97
N ASP A 13 -30.78 -20.08 12.35
CA ASP A 13 -30.75 -21.02 11.22
C ASP A 13 -31.18 -22.42 11.71
N GLU A 14 -30.67 -22.88 12.85
CA GLU A 14 -31.06 -24.13 13.50
C GLU A 14 -32.55 -24.17 13.85
N ALA A 15 -33.08 -23.12 14.49
CA ALA A 15 -34.50 -23.02 14.82
C ALA A 15 -35.38 -22.99 13.56
N THR A 16 -34.91 -22.32 12.50
CA THR A 16 -35.62 -22.24 11.22
C THR A 16 -35.64 -23.59 10.51
N ASP A 17 -34.56 -24.34 10.55
CA ASP A 17 -34.47 -25.66 9.92
C ASP A 17 -35.24 -26.72 10.69
N ALA A 18 -35.25 -26.65 12.03
CA ALA A 18 -36.13 -27.47 12.86
C ALA A 18 -37.61 -27.21 12.53
N LEU A 19 -38.00 -25.93 12.37
CA LEU A 19 -39.35 -25.56 11.98
C LEU A 19 -39.73 -26.06 10.57
N LYS A 20 -38.81 -25.96 9.61
CA LYS A 20 -39.03 -26.52 8.26
C LYS A 20 -39.19 -28.03 8.29
N ALA A 21 -38.36 -28.74 9.07
CA ALA A 21 -38.45 -30.19 9.19
C ALA A 21 -39.79 -30.64 9.80
N ALA A 22 -40.27 -29.93 10.83
CA ALA A 22 -41.58 -30.17 11.42
C ALA A 22 -42.72 -29.92 10.40
N LEU A 23 -42.63 -28.81 9.64
CA LEU A 23 -43.62 -28.48 8.61
C LEU A 23 -43.67 -29.53 7.49
N HIS A 24 -42.50 -30.02 7.05
CA HIS A 24 -42.41 -31.09 6.06
C HIS A 24 -43.07 -32.36 6.59
N ALA A 25 -42.74 -32.79 7.82
CA ALA A 25 -43.33 -33.98 8.41
C ALA A 25 -44.87 -33.91 8.56
N GLU A 26 -45.41 -32.73 8.85
CA GLU A 26 -46.86 -32.53 8.98
C GLU A 26 -47.59 -32.53 7.63
N LEU A 27 -46.96 -31.97 6.59
CA LEU A 27 -47.58 -31.78 5.28
C LEU A 27 -47.23 -32.88 4.25
N ASP A 28 -46.29 -33.77 4.57
CA ASP A 28 -45.77 -34.81 3.67
C ASP A 28 -46.90 -35.63 3.01
N SER A 29 -47.83 -36.13 3.83
CA SER A 29 -48.97 -36.93 3.37
C SER A 29 -49.94 -36.20 2.42
N GLN A 30 -49.96 -34.86 2.42
CA GLN A 30 -50.86 -34.05 1.62
C GLN A 30 -50.22 -33.51 0.34
N PHE A 31 -48.88 -33.48 0.29
CA PHE A 31 -48.10 -32.83 -0.76
C PHE A 31 -46.91 -33.69 -1.22
N GLU A 32 -47.08 -35.01 -1.26
CA GLU A 32 -46.06 -35.96 -1.72
C GLU A 32 -45.52 -35.59 -3.11
N GLY A 33 -44.19 -35.50 -3.26
CA GLY A 33 -43.51 -35.08 -4.48
C GLY A 33 -43.54 -33.57 -4.76
N ARG A 34 -44.08 -32.75 -3.84
CA ARG A 34 -44.17 -31.28 -3.94
C ARG A 34 -43.45 -30.57 -2.78
N GLU A 35 -42.44 -31.21 -2.19
CA GLU A 35 -41.66 -30.71 -1.05
C GLU A 35 -40.96 -29.38 -1.36
N ASN A 36 -40.55 -29.20 -2.62
CA ASN A 36 -39.95 -27.95 -3.11
C ASN A 36 -40.95 -26.78 -3.06
N GLU A 37 -42.25 -27.04 -3.26
CA GLU A 37 -43.29 -26.03 -3.19
C GLU A 37 -43.54 -25.57 -1.76
N ILE A 38 -43.53 -26.51 -0.80
CA ILE A 38 -43.61 -26.21 0.64
C ILE A 38 -42.44 -25.30 1.05
N SER A 39 -41.22 -25.68 0.65
CA SER A 39 -40.01 -24.91 0.96
C SER A 39 -40.04 -23.51 0.33
N GLY A 40 -40.57 -23.38 -0.90
CA GLY A 40 -40.78 -22.10 -1.57
C GLY A 40 -41.81 -21.23 -0.85
N ALA A 41 -42.96 -21.81 -0.47
CA ALA A 41 -44.01 -21.11 0.26
C ALA A 41 -43.55 -20.64 1.65
N PHE A 42 -42.79 -21.47 2.37
CA PHE A 42 -42.19 -21.11 3.66
C PHE A 42 -41.24 -19.92 3.53
N LYS A 43 -40.37 -19.91 2.50
CA LYS A 43 -39.48 -18.77 2.22
C LYS A 43 -40.27 -17.51 1.88
N ALA A 44 -41.30 -17.62 1.04
CA ALA A 44 -42.15 -16.49 0.67
C ALA A 44 -42.89 -15.90 1.89
N LEU A 45 -43.44 -16.75 2.76
CA LEU A 45 -44.09 -16.35 3.99
C LEU A 45 -43.10 -15.66 4.94
N THR A 46 -41.92 -16.25 5.12
CA THR A 46 -40.85 -15.66 5.95
C THR A 46 -40.47 -14.28 5.45
N LYS A 47 -40.28 -14.13 4.14
CA LYS A 47 -40.02 -12.83 3.50
C LYS A 47 -41.13 -11.83 3.79
N LYS A 48 -42.40 -12.21 3.61
CA LYS A 48 -43.53 -11.34 3.89
C LYS A 48 -43.56 -10.89 5.36
N LEU A 49 -43.43 -11.80 6.30
CA LEU A 49 -43.51 -11.50 7.74
C LEU A 49 -42.38 -10.58 8.21
N VAL A 50 -41.14 -10.85 7.81
CA VAL A 50 -39.98 -10.04 8.20
C VAL A 50 -40.09 -8.62 7.65
N ARG A 51 -40.47 -8.49 6.37
CA ARG A 51 -40.61 -7.18 5.72
C ARG A 51 -41.73 -6.36 6.34
N HIS A 52 -42.91 -6.98 6.48
CA HIS A 52 -44.07 -6.31 7.05
C HIS A 52 -43.78 -5.81 8.47
N ARG A 53 -43.12 -6.63 9.29
CA ARG A 53 -42.67 -6.24 10.63
C ARG A 53 -41.67 -5.09 10.61
N THR A 54 -40.67 -5.15 9.74
CA THR A 54 -39.64 -4.10 9.63
C THR A 54 -40.24 -2.77 9.18
N LEU A 55 -41.24 -2.80 8.31
CA LEU A 55 -41.92 -1.61 7.79
C LEU A 55 -42.96 -1.01 8.75
N THR A 56 -43.62 -1.84 9.57
CA THR A 56 -44.67 -1.39 10.50
C THR A 56 -44.15 -1.14 11.92
N GLU A 57 -43.34 -2.05 12.47
CA GLU A 57 -42.82 -1.97 13.84
C GLU A 57 -41.44 -1.30 13.92
N GLN A 58 -40.74 -1.15 12.79
CA GLN A 58 -39.36 -0.64 12.72
C GLN A 58 -38.34 -1.44 13.54
N VAL A 59 -38.62 -2.73 13.74
CA VAL A 59 -37.73 -3.69 14.42
C VAL A 59 -37.23 -4.72 13.42
N ARG A 60 -35.91 -4.92 13.39
CA ARG A 60 -35.24 -5.87 12.50
C ARG A 60 -35.22 -7.29 13.07
N ILE A 61 -34.75 -8.24 12.25
CA ILE A 61 -34.71 -9.68 12.62
C ILE A 61 -33.84 -9.97 13.84
N ASP A 62 -32.82 -9.16 14.09
CA ASP A 62 -31.91 -9.29 15.23
C ASP A 62 -32.26 -8.33 16.37
N GLY A 63 -33.42 -7.66 16.30
CA GLY A 63 -33.91 -6.75 17.34
C GLY A 63 -33.38 -5.32 17.25
N ARG A 64 -32.47 -5.01 16.31
CA ARG A 64 -31.98 -3.65 16.08
C ARG A 64 -33.05 -2.73 15.49
N GLY A 65 -32.89 -1.43 15.72
CA GLY A 65 -33.55 -0.39 14.93
C GLY A 65 -32.95 -0.24 13.53
N LEU A 66 -33.62 0.55 12.69
CA LEU A 66 -33.26 0.71 11.28
C LEU A 66 -31.88 1.37 11.06
N ARG A 67 -31.42 2.21 12.00
CA ARG A 67 -30.16 2.96 11.90
C ARG A 67 -29.00 2.34 12.66
N ASP A 68 -29.25 1.31 13.47
CA ASP A 68 -28.25 0.75 14.37
C ASP A 68 -27.20 -0.09 13.63
N ILE A 69 -25.93 0.13 13.96
CA ILE A 69 -24.79 -0.67 13.50
C ILE A 69 -24.60 -1.83 14.48
N ARG A 70 -24.15 -2.99 14.00
CA ARG A 70 -23.73 -4.09 14.89
C ARG A 70 -22.53 -3.68 15.72
N THR A 71 -22.27 -4.41 16.80
CA THR A 71 -21.08 -4.25 17.63
C THR A 71 -19.81 -4.23 16.77
N LEU A 72 -19.00 -3.20 16.94
CA LEU A 72 -17.75 -2.99 16.21
C LEU A 72 -16.56 -3.34 17.11
N SER A 73 -15.52 -3.90 16.51
CA SER A 73 -14.20 -4.07 17.11
C SER A 73 -13.16 -3.89 16.02
N ALA A 74 -12.09 -3.16 16.31
CA ALA A 74 -10.97 -2.95 15.42
C ALA A 74 -9.68 -3.18 16.20
N GLU A 75 -8.77 -3.96 15.63
CA GLU A 75 -7.45 -4.26 16.20
C GLU A 75 -6.41 -4.23 15.09
N VAL A 76 -5.20 -3.74 15.38
CA VAL A 76 -4.06 -3.68 14.45
C VAL A 76 -2.88 -4.48 15.01
N GLY A 77 -1.95 -4.89 14.15
CA GLY A 77 -0.74 -5.62 14.57
C GLY A 77 -1.01 -7.04 15.09
N VAL A 78 -2.11 -7.66 14.67
CA VAL A 78 -2.58 -8.97 15.15
C VAL A 78 -1.67 -10.15 14.75
N LEU A 79 -0.85 -9.99 13.70
CA LEU A 79 0.10 -10.99 13.24
C LEU A 79 1.56 -10.51 13.41
N PRO A 80 2.48 -11.35 13.92
CA PRO A 80 3.79 -10.89 14.40
C PRO A 80 4.85 -10.55 13.35
N ARG A 81 4.73 -11.04 12.11
CA ARG A 81 5.79 -10.91 11.08
C ARG A 81 5.40 -10.15 9.83
N VAL A 82 4.09 -10.02 9.58
CA VAL A 82 3.60 -9.36 8.37
C VAL A 82 3.88 -7.86 8.45
N HIS A 83 3.92 -7.17 7.31
CA HIS A 83 4.31 -5.76 7.31
C HIS A 83 3.24 -4.88 7.98
N GLY A 84 1.96 -5.21 7.76
CA GLY A 84 0.85 -4.71 8.56
C GLY A 84 -0.28 -5.71 8.62
N SER A 85 -1.06 -5.67 9.69
CA SER A 85 -2.26 -6.50 9.83
C SER A 85 -3.33 -5.82 10.65
N ALA A 86 -4.57 -6.21 10.41
CA ALA A 86 -5.70 -5.77 11.20
C ALA A 86 -6.80 -6.83 11.26
N LEU A 87 -7.49 -6.90 12.40
CA LEU A 87 -8.71 -7.66 12.57
C LEU A 87 -9.87 -6.69 12.76
N PHE A 88 -10.73 -6.61 11.75
CA PHE A 88 -11.95 -5.80 11.82
C PHE A 88 -13.16 -6.71 11.98
N GLN A 89 -13.94 -6.46 13.02
CA GLN A 89 -15.15 -7.22 13.31
C GLN A 89 -16.36 -6.30 13.45
N ARG A 90 -17.46 -6.69 12.80
CA ARG A 90 -18.76 -6.03 12.87
C ARG A 90 -19.84 -7.09 13.03
N GLY A 91 -20.29 -7.27 14.27
CA GLY A 91 -21.11 -8.42 14.68
C GLY A 91 -20.41 -9.74 14.35
N GLU A 92 -21.08 -10.59 13.57
CA GLU A 92 -20.53 -11.88 13.11
C GLU A 92 -19.75 -11.79 11.79
N THR A 93 -19.59 -10.60 11.20
CA THR A 93 -18.68 -10.39 10.06
C THR A 93 -17.30 -10.04 10.59
N GLN A 94 -16.30 -10.86 10.29
CA GLN A 94 -14.93 -10.68 10.75
C GLN A 94 -13.96 -10.84 9.58
N ILE A 95 -13.11 -9.83 9.37
CA ILE A 95 -12.12 -9.78 8.30
C ILE A 95 -10.72 -9.59 8.90
N LEU A 96 -9.81 -10.46 8.51
CA LEU A 96 -8.37 -10.29 8.75
C LEU A 96 -7.76 -9.64 7.49
N GLY A 97 -7.30 -8.40 7.63
CA GLY A 97 -6.52 -7.69 6.62
C GLY A 97 -5.03 -7.89 6.86
N VAL A 98 -4.27 -8.10 5.79
CA VAL A 98 -2.82 -8.28 5.82
C VAL A 98 -2.20 -7.51 4.66
N SER A 99 -1.36 -6.54 4.99
CA SER A 99 -0.60 -5.74 4.04
C SER A 99 0.81 -6.30 3.88
N THR A 100 1.25 -6.40 2.63
CA THR A 100 2.62 -6.74 2.26
C THR A 100 3.16 -5.68 1.32
N LEU A 101 4.38 -5.23 1.59
CA LEU A 101 5.11 -4.21 0.83
C LEU A 101 6.28 -4.86 0.12
N ASN A 102 6.53 -4.49 -1.12
CA ASN A 102 7.70 -4.94 -1.86
C ASN A 102 8.18 -3.89 -2.86
N MET A 103 9.29 -4.19 -3.51
CA MET A 103 9.84 -3.43 -4.63
C MET A 103 8.83 -3.31 -5.78
N LEU A 104 8.99 -2.28 -6.62
CA LEU A 104 8.09 -2.00 -7.76
C LEU A 104 8.20 -3.03 -8.89
N ASP A 105 9.23 -3.87 -8.91
CA ASP A 105 9.34 -5.00 -9.85
C ASP A 105 8.28 -6.08 -9.59
N MET A 106 7.78 -6.16 -8.36
CA MET A 106 6.72 -7.06 -7.91
C MET A 106 5.31 -6.54 -8.21
N GLU A 107 5.18 -5.39 -8.89
CA GLU A 107 3.90 -4.98 -9.44
C GLU A 107 3.34 -6.04 -10.39
N GLN A 108 2.03 -6.27 -10.34
CA GLN A 108 1.40 -7.23 -11.22
C GLN A 108 1.43 -6.71 -12.65
N LYS A 109 2.12 -7.41 -13.55
CA LYS A 109 2.04 -7.16 -15.00
C LYS A 109 0.70 -7.64 -15.55
N LEU A 110 0.07 -6.80 -16.35
CA LEU A 110 -1.24 -7.03 -16.97
C LEU A 110 -1.07 -7.13 -18.48
N ASP A 111 -1.46 -8.28 -19.05
CA ASP A 111 -1.54 -8.49 -20.50
C ASP A 111 -3.03 -8.64 -20.87
N THR A 112 -3.68 -7.49 -21.06
CA THR A 112 -5.12 -7.41 -21.35
C THR A 112 -5.40 -6.36 -22.42
N LEU A 113 -6.66 -6.18 -22.80
CA LEU A 113 -7.07 -5.10 -23.71
C LEU A 113 -7.04 -3.71 -23.06
N SER A 114 -6.89 -3.63 -21.73
CA SER A 114 -6.76 -2.34 -21.01
C SER A 114 -5.45 -1.65 -21.38
N PRO A 115 -5.41 -0.29 -21.43
CA PRO A 115 -4.15 0.43 -21.56
C PRO A 115 -3.24 0.28 -20.32
N GLU A 116 -3.81 -0.08 -19.16
CA GLU A 116 -3.06 -0.35 -17.93
C GLU A 116 -2.25 -1.65 -18.08
N THR A 117 -0.93 -1.53 -17.99
CA THR A 117 0.02 -2.64 -18.16
C THR A 117 0.61 -3.15 -16.84
N THR A 118 0.51 -2.37 -15.76
CA THR A 118 0.93 -2.79 -14.42
C THR A 118 -0.10 -2.41 -13.37
N LYS A 119 0.02 -3.02 -12.19
CA LYS A 119 -0.87 -2.75 -11.06
C LYS A 119 -0.08 -2.72 -9.76
N ARG A 120 0.10 -1.50 -9.23
CA ARG A 120 0.84 -1.25 -7.98
C ARG A 120 0.13 -1.73 -6.73
N TYR A 121 -1.17 -1.46 -6.65
CA TYR A 121 -2.02 -1.88 -5.53
C TYR A 121 -2.86 -3.09 -5.91
N MET A 122 -2.63 -4.20 -5.23
CA MET A 122 -3.25 -5.49 -5.51
C MET A 122 -4.07 -5.92 -4.31
N HIS A 123 -5.40 -5.93 -4.46
CA HIS A 123 -6.29 -6.43 -3.40
C HIS A 123 -6.75 -7.85 -3.73
N ASN A 124 -6.41 -8.81 -2.87
CA ASN A 124 -6.96 -10.16 -2.91
C ASN A 124 -7.99 -10.32 -1.80
N TYR A 125 -9.18 -10.78 -2.16
CA TYR A 125 -10.25 -11.08 -1.22
C TYR A 125 -10.54 -12.56 -1.28
N ASN A 126 -10.56 -13.21 -0.11
CA ASN A 126 -10.77 -14.63 0.04
C ASN A 126 -11.98 -14.89 0.96
N PHE A 127 -12.84 -15.82 0.55
CA PHE A 127 -14.06 -16.20 1.26
C PHE A 127 -14.10 -17.72 1.48
N PRO A 128 -13.36 -18.21 2.49
CA PRO A 128 -13.30 -19.64 2.76
C PRO A 128 -14.67 -20.18 3.22
N PRO A 129 -15.02 -21.45 2.91
CA PRO A 129 -16.32 -22.03 3.27
C PRO A 129 -16.64 -21.98 4.77
N TYR A 130 -15.63 -22.10 5.63
CA TYR A 130 -15.82 -22.04 7.08
C TYR A 130 -16.33 -20.67 7.56
N SER A 131 -16.20 -19.61 6.75
CA SER A 131 -16.70 -18.26 7.05
C SER A 131 -18.21 -18.23 7.29
N THR A 132 -18.94 -19.16 6.67
CA THR A 132 -20.39 -19.35 6.88
C THR A 132 -20.72 -20.64 7.62
N GLY A 133 -19.72 -21.36 8.15
CA GLY A 133 -19.90 -22.67 8.80
C GLY A 133 -20.11 -23.82 7.81
N GLU A 134 -19.75 -23.64 6.54
CA GLU A 134 -19.98 -24.63 5.48
C GLU A 134 -18.68 -25.37 5.10
N THR A 135 -18.83 -26.54 4.48
CA THR A 135 -17.73 -27.21 3.76
C THR A 135 -17.76 -26.86 2.28
N GLY A 136 -16.61 -26.76 1.62
CA GLY A 136 -16.57 -26.49 0.19
C GLY A 136 -15.18 -26.50 -0.40
N ARG A 137 -15.09 -26.13 -1.68
CA ARG A 137 -13.82 -26.04 -2.41
C ARG A 137 -12.99 -24.86 -1.88
N VAL A 138 -11.70 -25.12 -1.64
CA VAL A 138 -10.67 -24.12 -1.32
C VAL A 138 -9.64 -24.12 -2.45
N GLY A 139 -9.25 -22.94 -2.94
CA GLY A 139 -8.30 -22.80 -4.03
C GLY A 139 -8.63 -21.60 -4.92
N SER A 140 -8.97 -21.85 -6.19
CA SER A 140 -9.24 -20.79 -7.16
C SER A 140 -10.40 -19.88 -6.74
N PRO A 141 -10.22 -18.54 -6.80
CA PRO A 141 -11.25 -17.61 -6.37
C PRO A 141 -12.47 -17.61 -7.31
N LYS A 142 -13.66 -17.53 -6.73
CA LYS A 142 -14.95 -17.38 -7.40
C LYS A 142 -15.11 -15.97 -7.97
N ARG A 143 -16.03 -15.79 -8.92
CA ARG A 143 -16.37 -14.47 -9.47
C ARG A 143 -16.75 -13.44 -8.39
N ARG A 144 -17.49 -13.87 -7.35
CA ARG A 144 -17.88 -12.98 -6.24
C ARG A 144 -16.68 -12.56 -5.38
N GLU A 145 -15.70 -13.43 -5.20
CA GLU A 145 -14.47 -13.09 -4.49
C GLU A 145 -13.67 -12.04 -5.26
N ILE A 146 -13.51 -12.21 -6.58
CA ILE A 146 -12.90 -11.20 -7.45
C ILE A 146 -13.68 -9.89 -7.43
N GLY A 147 -15.01 -9.93 -7.54
CA GLY A 147 -15.85 -8.73 -7.53
C GLY A 147 -15.80 -7.96 -6.21
N HIS A 148 -15.81 -8.66 -5.07
CA HIS A 148 -15.67 -8.04 -3.75
C HIS A 148 -14.26 -7.45 -3.54
N GLY A 149 -13.22 -8.17 -3.96
CA GLY A 149 -11.84 -7.66 -3.93
C GLY A 149 -11.69 -6.41 -4.78
N ALA A 150 -12.23 -6.40 -6.00
CA ALA A 150 -12.21 -5.23 -6.88
C ALA A 150 -12.99 -4.03 -6.30
N LEU A 151 -14.14 -4.26 -5.65
CA LEU A 151 -14.89 -3.19 -5.00
C LEU A 151 -14.09 -2.56 -3.84
N ALA A 152 -13.49 -3.39 -2.98
CA ALA A 152 -12.68 -2.91 -1.88
C ALA A 152 -11.42 -2.20 -2.38
N GLU A 153 -10.82 -2.70 -3.47
CA GLU A 153 -9.69 -2.08 -4.13
C GLU A 153 -10.03 -0.68 -4.65
N ARG A 154 -11.14 -0.56 -5.41
CA ARG A 154 -11.61 0.72 -5.94
C ARG A 154 -11.93 1.72 -4.84
N ALA A 155 -12.36 1.27 -3.66
CA ALA A 155 -12.62 2.13 -2.52
C ALA A 155 -11.34 2.72 -1.90
N LEU A 156 -10.20 2.04 -2.02
CA LEU A 156 -8.92 2.44 -1.39
C LEU A 156 -7.99 3.17 -2.34
N VAL A 157 -8.00 2.85 -3.64
CA VAL A 157 -7.16 3.50 -4.65
C VAL A 157 -7.16 5.04 -4.57
N PRO A 158 -8.30 5.73 -4.36
CA PRO A 158 -8.32 7.20 -4.27
C PRO A 158 -7.53 7.81 -3.11
N VAL A 159 -7.22 7.04 -2.06
CA VAL A 159 -6.49 7.53 -0.87
C VAL A 159 -5.07 7.00 -0.77
N LEU A 160 -4.62 6.17 -1.71
CA LEU A 160 -3.25 5.68 -1.72
C LEU A 160 -2.28 6.83 -2.03
N PRO A 161 -1.06 6.81 -1.42
CA PRO A 161 0.02 7.71 -1.83
C PRO A 161 0.43 7.46 -3.27
N THR A 162 1.06 8.44 -3.91
CA THR A 162 1.59 8.25 -5.27
C THR A 162 2.82 7.33 -5.26
N ARG A 163 3.31 6.95 -6.45
CA ARG A 163 4.51 6.10 -6.55
C ARG A 163 5.75 6.82 -6.02
N GLU A 164 5.80 8.13 -6.21
CA GLU A 164 6.92 8.98 -5.79
C GLU A 164 6.96 9.17 -4.28
N GLU A 165 5.79 9.28 -3.64
CA GLU A 165 5.68 9.42 -2.19
C GLU A 165 5.91 8.10 -1.44
N PHE A 166 5.50 6.99 -2.05
CA PHE A 166 5.59 5.67 -1.44
C PHE A 166 5.90 4.62 -2.52
N PRO A 167 7.20 4.40 -2.82
CA PRO A 167 7.64 3.63 -3.99
C PRO A 167 7.58 2.10 -3.77
N TYR A 168 6.45 1.60 -3.29
CA TYR A 168 6.24 0.18 -3.01
C TYR A 168 5.13 -0.40 -3.87
N ALA A 169 5.32 -1.63 -4.33
CA ALA A 169 4.19 -2.49 -4.68
C ALA A 169 3.49 -2.91 -3.39
N ILE A 170 2.17 -2.76 -3.35
CA ILE A 170 1.36 -2.99 -2.16
C ILE A 170 0.39 -4.12 -2.47
N ARG A 171 0.52 -5.22 -1.72
CA ARG A 171 -0.42 -6.33 -1.77
C ARG A 171 -1.22 -6.37 -0.49
N GLU A 172 -2.53 -6.25 -0.62
CA GLU A 172 -3.50 -6.38 0.47
C GLU A 172 -4.25 -7.70 0.32
N VAL A 173 -4.34 -8.48 1.40
CA VAL A 173 -5.13 -9.71 1.44
C VAL A 173 -6.18 -9.58 2.54
N SER A 174 -7.45 -9.70 2.16
CA SER A 174 -8.57 -9.76 3.10
C SER A 174 -9.12 -11.18 3.19
N GLU A 175 -8.93 -11.80 4.34
CA GLU A 175 -9.46 -13.12 4.68
C GLU A 175 -10.77 -12.97 5.45
N ALA A 176 -11.88 -13.39 4.85
CA ALA A 176 -13.17 -13.35 5.52
C ALA A 176 -13.33 -14.53 6.49
N LEU A 177 -12.92 -14.34 7.74
CA LEU A 177 -12.97 -15.39 8.78
C LEU A 177 -14.40 -15.72 9.23
N GLY A 178 -15.29 -14.72 9.23
CA GLY A 178 -16.70 -14.87 9.55
C GLY A 178 -17.58 -13.97 8.70
N SER A 179 -18.79 -14.44 8.36
CA SER A 179 -19.70 -13.72 7.46
C SER A 179 -21.17 -13.81 7.86
N ASN A 180 -21.72 -12.64 8.19
CA ASN A 180 -23.17 -12.45 8.30
C ASN A 180 -23.61 -11.05 7.84
N GLY A 181 -22.86 -10.42 6.94
CA GLY A 181 -23.24 -9.13 6.35
C GLY A 181 -22.05 -8.37 5.80
N SER A 182 -22.05 -8.15 4.50
CA SER A 182 -21.07 -7.39 3.72
C SER A 182 -19.61 -7.46 4.20
N THR A 183 -19.02 -8.63 3.97
CA THR A 183 -17.57 -8.85 4.12
C THR A 183 -16.73 -7.96 3.21
N SER A 184 -17.26 -7.51 2.07
CA SER A 184 -16.56 -6.57 1.18
C SER A 184 -16.35 -5.21 1.85
N MET A 185 -17.34 -4.69 2.56
CA MET A 185 -17.20 -3.43 3.31
C MET A 185 -16.34 -3.62 4.58
N GLY A 186 -16.44 -4.78 5.23
CA GLY A 186 -15.48 -5.14 6.28
C GLY A 186 -14.03 -5.18 5.78
N SER A 187 -13.83 -5.60 4.52
CA SER A 187 -12.51 -5.66 3.89
C SER A 187 -11.92 -4.27 3.65
N VAL A 188 -12.75 -3.28 3.27
CA VAL A 188 -12.29 -1.88 3.17
C VAL A 188 -11.79 -1.35 4.51
N CYS A 189 -12.54 -1.61 5.59
CA CYS A 189 -12.14 -1.19 6.94
C CYS A 189 -10.86 -1.90 7.39
N ALA A 190 -10.81 -3.24 7.26
CA ALA A 190 -9.63 -4.03 7.64
C ALA A 190 -8.38 -3.62 6.86
N SER A 191 -8.52 -3.39 5.54
CA SER A 191 -7.41 -2.97 4.69
C SER A 191 -6.91 -1.57 5.04
N THR A 192 -7.82 -0.63 5.35
CA THR A 192 -7.40 0.70 5.82
C THR A 192 -6.55 0.59 7.07
N LEU A 193 -6.99 -0.18 8.06
CA LEU A 193 -6.26 -0.40 9.31
C LEU A 193 -4.92 -1.10 9.06
N ALA A 194 -4.90 -2.15 8.24
CA ALA A 194 -3.68 -2.91 7.92
C ALA A 194 -2.66 -2.07 7.16
N LEU A 195 -3.11 -1.23 6.21
CA LEU A 195 -2.25 -0.33 5.45
C LEU A 195 -1.63 0.75 6.35
N LEU A 196 -2.42 1.35 7.24
CA LEU A 196 -1.89 2.29 8.24
C LEU A 196 -0.87 1.61 9.16
N ASN A 197 -1.17 0.41 9.64
CA ASN A 197 -0.25 -0.37 10.48
C ASN A 197 1.02 -0.80 9.72
N ALA A 198 0.97 -0.95 8.40
CA ALA A 198 2.15 -1.18 7.56
C ALA A 198 3.00 0.08 7.31
N GLY A 199 2.57 1.24 7.81
CA GLY A 199 3.22 2.52 7.58
C GLY A 199 2.96 3.10 6.19
N VAL A 200 1.88 2.69 5.52
CA VAL A 200 1.47 3.30 4.26
C VAL A 200 0.84 4.67 4.55
N PRO A 201 1.37 5.77 3.99
CA PRO A 201 0.87 7.12 4.23
C PRO A 201 -0.42 7.38 3.42
N LEU A 202 -1.52 6.78 3.84
CA LEU A 202 -2.84 7.03 3.26
C LEU A 202 -3.23 8.50 3.41
N ARG A 203 -3.84 9.08 2.38
CA ARG A 203 -4.33 10.48 2.42
C ARG A 203 -5.42 10.70 3.46
N SER A 204 -6.25 9.68 3.69
CA SER A 204 -7.32 9.65 4.69
C SER A 204 -7.77 8.21 4.91
N PRO A 205 -8.20 7.83 6.13
CA PRO A 205 -8.83 6.54 6.36
C PRO A 205 -10.16 6.42 5.60
N VAL A 206 -10.48 5.21 5.16
CA VAL A 206 -11.70 4.86 4.41
C VAL A 206 -12.48 3.80 5.17
N ALA A 207 -13.79 4.01 5.35
CA ALA A 207 -14.68 2.99 5.90
C ALA A 207 -15.77 2.62 4.90
N GLY A 208 -16.29 1.40 5.04
CA GLY A 208 -17.37 0.87 4.23
C GLY A 208 -18.60 0.49 5.06
N ILE A 209 -19.78 0.77 4.52
CA ILE A 209 -21.06 0.32 5.09
C ILE A 209 -21.92 -0.33 4.01
N ALA A 210 -22.66 -1.38 4.41
CA ALA A 210 -23.69 -1.97 3.58
C ALA A 210 -25.07 -1.57 4.09
N MET A 211 -25.91 -1.20 3.16
CA MET A 211 -27.22 -0.64 3.37
C MET A 211 -28.24 -1.48 2.61
N GLY A 212 -29.45 -1.56 3.13
CA GLY A 212 -30.58 -2.16 2.44
C GLY A 212 -31.74 -1.20 2.33
N LEU A 213 -32.66 -1.51 1.43
CA LEU A 213 -33.96 -0.86 1.33
C LEU A 213 -35.05 -1.93 1.24
N MET A 214 -36.11 -1.74 2.01
CA MET A 214 -37.34 -2.51 1.88
C MET A 214 -38.48 -1.57 1.51
N SER A 215 -39.37 -2.04 0.63
CA SER A 215 -40.57 -1.31 0.23
C SER A 215 -41.82 -2.20 0.16
N GLU A 216 -42.94 -1.75 0.71
CA GLU A 216 -44.23 -2.44 0.59
C GLU A 216 -45.35 -1.42 0.47
N ASP A 217 -46.38 -1.77 -0.30
CA ASP A 217 -47.62 -1.00 -0.36
C ASP A 217 -48.47 -1.34 0.88
N ILE A 218 -48.62 -0.35 1.76
CA ILE A 218 -49.39 -0.47 3.01
C ILE A 218 -50.49 0.59 2.96
N ASP A 219 -51.74 0.15 3.08
CA ASP A 219 -52.93 1.03 3.03
C ASP A 219 -53.03 1.90 1.76
N GLY A 220 -52.49 1.41 0.64
CA GLY A 220 -52.51 2.11 -0.65
C GLY A 220 -51.36 3.10 -0.87
N GLU A 221 -50.39 3.16 0.04
CA GLU A 221 -49.18 3.98 -0.09
C GLU A 221 -47.92 3.11 -0.03
N THR A 222 -46.98 3.32 -0.96
CA THR A 222 -45.69 2.63 -0.98
C THR A 222 -44.79 3.21 0.12
N ARG A 223 -44.54 2.42 1.16
CA ARG A 223 -43.62 2.79 2.24
C ARG A 223 -42.23 2.25 1.95
N TYR A 224 -41.21 3.05 2.24
CA TYR A 224 -39.80 2.69 2.10
C TYR A 224 -39.08 2.80 3.45
N VAL A 225 -38.20 1.84 3.77
CA VAL A 225 -37.31 1.90 4.93
C VAL A 225 -35.89 1.54 4.54
N ALA A 226 -34.94 2.39 4.93
CA ALA A 226 -33.51 2.16 4.76
C ALA A 226 -32.92 1.48 6.00
N LEU A 227 -32.15 0.41 5.77
CA LEU A 227 -31.53 -0.41 6.81
C LEU A 227 -30.02 -0.16 6.84
N THR A 228 -29.50 0.23 7.99
CA THR A 228 -28.06 0.37 8.23
C THR A 228 -27.45 -0.97 8.59
N ASP A 229 -26.28 -1.26 8.02
CA ASP A 229 -25.48 -2.44 8.37
C ASP A 229 -26.26 -3.75 8.27
N ILE A 230 -26.70 -4.05 7.04
CA ILE A 230 -27.58 -5.18 6.77
C ILE A 230 -26.92 -6.54 7.05
N LEU A 231 -27.75 -7.45 7.56
CA LEU A 231 -27.43 -8.87 7.67
C LEU A 231 -27.53 -9.58 6.32
N GLY A 232 -26.91 -10.76 6.19
CA GLY A 232 -27.06 -11.58 4.98
C GLY A 232 -28.52 -11.97 4.69
N ALA A 233 -29.33 -12.16 5.73
CA ALA A 233 -30.76 -12.40 5.57
C ALA A 233 -31.49 -11.14 5.05
N GLU A 234 -31.15 -9.95 5.52
CA GLU A 234 -31.82 -8.71 5.10
C GLU A 234 -31.50 -8.35 3.64
N ASP A 235 -30.30 -8.69 3.15
CA ASP A 235 -29.93 -8.62 1.72
C ASP A 235 -30.86 -9.51 0.86
N ALA A 236 -31.03 -10.78 1.26
CA ALA A 236 -31.89 -11.72 0.54
C ALA A 236 -33.36 -11.28 0.52
N LEU A 237 -33.84 -10.68 1.62
CA LEU A 237 -35.24 -10.28 1.82
C LEU A 237 -35.53 -8.86 1.34
N GLY A 238 -34.51 -8.03 1.19
CA GLY A 238 -34.58 -6.64 0.73
C GLY A 238 -34.83 -6.50 -0.77
N ASP A 239 -35.22 -5.28 -1.15
CA ASP A 239 -35.48 -4.92 -2.54
C ASP A 239 -34.29 -4.22 -3.20
N MET A 240 -33.44 -3.58 -2.40
CA MET A 240 -32.18 -3.00 -2.86
C MET A 240 -31.12 -3.21 -1.80
N ASP A 241 -29.91 -3.55 -2.24
CA ASP A 241 -28.70 -3.50 -1.42
C ASP A 241 -27.70 -2.54 -2.06
N PHE A 242 -27.07 -1.72 -1.24
CA PHE A 242 -26.04 -0.82 -1.73
C PHE A 242 -24.92 -0.67 -0.70
N LYS A 243 -23.72 -0.47 -1.21
CA LYS A 243 -22.48 -0.46 -0.45
C LYS A 243 -21.81 0.86 -0.71
N VAL A 244 -21.55 1.60 0.37
CA VAL A 244 -20.95 2.93 0.31
C VAL A 244 -19.64 2.88 1.06
N ALA A 245 -18.55 3.20 0.37
CA ALA A 245 -17.23 3.38 0.97
C ALA A 245 -16.73 4.79 0.75
N GLY A 246 -15.97 5.32 1.69
CA GLY A 246 -15.44 6.67 1.58
C GLY A 246 -14.72 7.17 2.81
N THR A 247 -14.16 8.36 2.67
CA THR A 247 -13.55 9.14 3.74
C THR A 247 -14.62 9.93 4.49
N ARG A 248 -14.18 10.82 5.39
CA ARG A 248 -15.08 11.84 5.95
C ARG A 248 -15.53 12.84 4.89
N ASP A 249 -14.67 13.15 3.92
CA ASP A 249 -14.91 14.22 2.96
C ASP A 249 -15.77 13.79 1.76
N PHE A 250 -15.53 12.60 1.23
CA PHE A 250 -16.22 12.14 0.02
C PHE A 250 -16.38 10.61 -0.05
N VAL A 251 -17.21 10.16 -0.99
CA VAL A 251 -17.44 8.75 -1.30
C VAL A 251 -16.36 8.30 -2.28
N THR A 252 -15.63 7.23 -1.96
CA THR A 252 -14.59 6.66 -2.83
C THR A 252 -15.14 5.54 -3.72
N ALA A 253 -16.16 4.81 -3.26
CA ALA A 253 -16.84 3.80 -4.06
C ALA A 253 -18.33 3.68 -3.67
N LEU A 254 -19.16 3.42 -4.67
CA LEU A 254 -20.57 3.13 -4.51
C LEU A 254 -20.91 1.93 -5.41
N GLN A 255 -21.49 0.88 -4.82
CA GLN A 255 -22.11 -0.22 -5.55
C GLN A 255 -23.57 -0.28 -5.14
N LEU A 256 -24.48 -0.46 -6.10
CA LEU A 256 -25.91 -0.55 -5.86
C LEU A 256 -26.50 -1.62 -6.76
N ASP A 257 -27.26 -2.52 -6.15
CA ASP A 257 -28.04 -3.57 -6.81
C ASP A 257 -29.49 -3.43 -6.35
N THR A 258 -30.43 -3.29 -7.30
CA THR A 258 -31.85 -3.10 -7.00
C THR A 258 -32.72 -4.08 -7.79
N LYS A 259 -33.79 -4.53 -7.15
CA LYS A 259 -34.87 -5.35 -7.71
C LYS A 259 -36.12 -4.52 -8.03
N LEU A 260 -36.11 -3.22 -7.69
CA LEU A 260 -37.22 -2.29 -7.93
C LEU A 260 -37.10 -1.63 -9.31
N ASP A 261 -38.24 -1.37 -9.94
CA ASP A 261 -38.32 -0.65 -11.22
C ASP A 261 -37.91 0.82 -11.11
N GLY A 262 -38.00 1.39 -9.90
CA GLY A 262 -37.60 2.75 -9.61
C GLY A 262 -37.65 3.04 -8.11
N ILE A 263 -36.86 4.03 -7.69
CA ILE A 263 -36.85 4.54 -6.32
C ILE A 263 -36.97 6.08 -6.36
N PRO A 264 -37.80 6.68 -5.49
CA PRO A 264 -37.84 8.13 -5.38
C PRO A 264 -36.48 8.71 -5.01
N ALA A 265 -36.12 9.84 -5.61
CA ALA A 265 -34.79 10.46 -5.44
C ALA A 265 -34.54 10.93 -4.00
N ASP A 266 -35.58 11.39 -3.31
CA ASP A 266 -35.59 11.76 -1.90
C ASP A 266 -35.33 10.55 -0.98
N VAL A 267 -35.90 9.38 -1.30
CA VAL A 267 -35.64 8.13 -0.58
C VAL A 267 -34.18 7.70 -0.75
N LEU A 268 -33.64 7.75 -1.98
CA LEU A 268 -32.23 7.45 -2.23
C LEU A 268 -31.30 8.41 -1.49
N ALA A 269 -31.59 9.72 -1.53
CA ALA A 269 -30.81 10.72 -0.81
C ALA A 269 -30.82 10.49 0.70
N GLY A 270 -31.99 10.20 1.28
CA GLY A 270 -32.12 9.84 2.70
C GLY A 270 -31.31 8.60 3.07
N ALA A 271 -31.34 7.57 2.22
CA ALA A 271 -30.59 6.34 2.43
C ALA A 271 -29.06 6.57 2.37
N LEU A 272 -28.58 7.41 1.44
CA LEU A 272 -27.17 7.80 1.35
C LEU A 272 -26.70 8.67 2.53
N LEU A 273 -27.57 9.55 3.05
CA LEU A 273 -27.27 10.33 4.26
C LEU A 273 -27.15 9.42 5.49
N GLN A 274 -28.06 8.46 5.64
CA GLN A 274 -27.98 7.44 6.69
C GLN A 274 -26.70 6.59 6.56
N ALA A 275 -26.30 6.24 5.33
CA ALA A 275 -25.04 5.53 5.07
C ALA A 275 -23.82 6.37 5.46
N ARG A 276 -23.85 7.69 5.23
CA ARG A 276 -22.78 8.62 5.62
C ARG A 276 -22.61 8.66 7.14
N GLU A 277 -23.71 8.79 7.89
CA GLU A 277 -23.69 8.77 9.36
C GLU A 277 -23.09 7.47 9.89
N ALA A 278 -23.52 6.33 9.35
CA ALA A 278 -23.00 5.03 9.75
C ALA A 278 -21.51 4.86 9.41
N ARG A 279 -21.08 5.37 8.25
CA ARG A 279 -19.67 5.39 7.86
C ARG A 279 -18.82 6.21 8.82
N TYR A 280 -19.31 7.35 9.30
CA TYR A 280 -18.60 8.18 10.26
C TYR A 280 -18.42 7.47 11.61
N ALA A 281 -19.47 6.83 12.13
CA ALA A 281 -19.38 6.04 13.35
C ALA A 281 -18.35 4.90 13.24
N ILE A 282 -18.25 4.26 12.07
CA ILE A 282 -17.22 3.23 11.82
C ILE A 282 -15.82 3.85 11.77
N LEU A 283 -15.65 5.01 11.13
CA LEU A 283 -14.38 5.73 11.10
C LEU A 283 -13.94 6.17 12.50
N ASP A 284 -14.87 6.55 13.37
CA ASP A 284 -14.58 6.90 14.77
C ASP A 284 -13.97 5.69 15.50
N VAL A 285 -14.61 4.52 15.42
CA VAL A 285 -14.10 3.28 16.05
C VAL A 285 -12.78 2.82 15.44
N MET A 286 -12.60 2.97 14.12
CA MET A 286 -11.32 2.64 13.48
C MET A 286 -10.18 3.54 13.98
N ALA A 287 -10.45 4.83 14.18
CA ALA A 287 -9.46 5.79 14.68
C ALA A 287 -9.05 5.52 16.14
N GLU A 288 -9.88 4.85 16.94
CA GLU A 288 -9.51 4.37 18.27
C GLU A 288 -8.41 3.29 18.22
N ALA A 289 -8.35 2.51 17.13
CA ALA A 289 -7.33 1.47 16.96
C ALA A 289 -6.03 2.03 16.34
N ILE A 290 -6.15 2.89 15.32
CA ILE A 290 -5.02 3.57 14.67
C ILE A 290 -5.52 4.82 13.93
N ASP A 291 -4.94 5.98 14.23
CA ASP A 291 -5.33 7.27 13.64
C ASP A 291 -4.35 7.78 12.58
N THR A 292 -3.08 7.41 12.72
CA THR A 292 -1.95 7.80 11.88
C THR A 292 -1.15 6.55 11.47
N PRO A 293 -0.46 6.57 10.32
CA PRO A 293 0.37 5.43 9.92
C PRO A 293 1.45 5.14 10.96
N ASP A 294 1.63 3.85 11.27
CA ASP A 294 2.72 3.39 12.12
C ASP A 294 4.08 3.55 11.42
N GLU A 295 5.16 3.37 12.18
CA GLU A 295 6.46 3.16 11.55
C GLU A 295 6.43 1.86 10.72
N MET A 296 7.00 1.92 9.52
CA MET A 296 7.08 0.77 8.63
C MET A 296 7.83 -0.39 9.31
N SER A 297 7.30 -1.61 9.14
CA SER A 297 7.85 -2.83 9.72
C SER A 297 9.36 -2.98 9.47
N PRO A 298 10.15 -3.47 10.45
CA PRO A 298 11.55 -3.80 10.23
C PRO A 298 11.76 -4.95 9.24
N TYR A 299 10.72 -5.74 8.95
CA TYR A 299 10.77 -6.81 7.95
C TYR A 299 10.38 -6.35 6.55
N ALA A 300 9.87 -5.12 6.41
CA ALA A 300 9.60 -4.53 5.11
C ALA A 300 10.91 -4.02 4.48
N PRO A 301 11.09 -4.20 3.17
CA PRO A 301 12.26 -3.64 2.49
C PRO A 301 12.27 -2.11 2.65
N ARG A 302 13.45 -1.53 2.82
CA ARG A 302 13.62 -0.07 2.82
C ARG A 302 14.06 0.35 1.43
N ILE A 303 13.29 1.25 0.82
CA ILE A 303 13.59 1.81 -0.50
C ILE A 303 14.22 3.18 -0.34
N ILE A 304 15.45 3.32 -0.80
CA ILE A 304 16.13 4.59 -0.98
C ILE A 304 16.00 5.01 -2.44
N THR A 305 15.41 6.18 -2.67
CA THR A 305 15.28 6.76 -4.01
C THR A 305 16.45 7.71 -4.27
N VAL A 306 17.11 7.52 -5.41
CA VAL A 306 18.20 8.37 -5.89
C VAL A 306 17.87 8.83 -7.30
N HIS A 307 18.15 10.09 -7.62
CA HIS A 307 18.00 10.60 -8.98
C HIS A 307 19.37 10.83 -9.61
N ILE A 308 19.55 10.31 -10.81
CA ILE A 308 20.79 10.46 -11.59
C ILE A 308 20.50 11.10 -12.95
N PRO A 309 21.48 11.79 -13.55
CA PRO A 309 21.35 12.28 -14.93
C PRO A 309 21.06 11.14 -15.92
N VAL A 310 20.12 11.36 -16.85
CA VAL A 310 19.66 10.35 -17.82
C VAL A 310 20.79 9.81 -18.70
N ASP A 311 21.78 10.64 -19.01
CA ASP A 311 22.98 10.27 -19.77
C ASP A 311 23.89 9.27 -19.02
N LYS A 312 23.75 9.19 -17.69
CA LYS A 312 24.55 8.32 -16.81
C LYS A 312 23.90 6.98 -16.50
N ILE A 313 22.64 6.78 -16.88
CA ILE A 313 21.93 5.50 -16.72
C ILE A 313 22.72 4.34 -17.34
N GLY A 314 23.25 4.54 -18.55
CA GLY A 314 24.02 3.50 -19.26
C GLY A 314 25.34 3.12 -18.55
N GLU A 315 25.97 4.06 -17.85
CA GLU A 315 27.20 3.81 -17.07
C GLU A 315 26.90 3.01 -15.80
N VAL A 316 25.78 3.30 -15.13
CA VAL A 316 25.34 2.57 -13.92
C VAL A 316 24.88 1.15 -14.24
N ILE A 317 24.13 0.95 -15.32
CA ILE A 317 23.71 -0.40 -15.77
C ILE A 317 24.94 -1.20 -16.23
N GLY A 318 25.82 -0.56 -16.99
CA GLY A 318 26.97 -1.20 -17.62
C GLY A 318 26.61 -2.16 -18.75
N PRO A 319 27.60 -2.71 -19.47
CA PRO A 319 27.34 -3.59 -20.61
C PRO A 319 26.60 -4.86 -20.17
N LYS A 320 25.41 -5.10 -20.77
CA LYS A 320 24.50 -6.21 -20.45
C LYS A 320 24.05 -6.26 -18.97
N GLY A 321 24.01 -5.12 -18.28
CA GLY A 321 23.63 -5.08 -16.86
C GLY A 321 24.70 -5.61 -15.91
N LYS A 322 25.95 -5.78 -16.38
CA LYS A 322 27.01 -6.37 -15.55
C LYS A 322 27.31 -5.53 -14.30
N MET A 323 27.31 -4.20 -14.42
CA MET A 323 27.67 -3.33 -13.31
C MET A 323 26.56 -3.32 -12.24
N ILE A 324 25.30 -3.15 -12.66
CA ILE A 324 24.17 -3.17 -11.74
C ILE A 324 24.02 -4.54 -11.05
N ASN A 325 24.19 -5.65 -11.78
CA ASN A 325 24.17 -6.98 -11.17
C ASN A 325 25.30 -7.16 -10.16
N GLN A 326 26.50 -6.65 -10.45
CA GLN A 326 27.61 -6.70 -9.50
C GLN A 326 27.34 -5.88 -8.24
N ILE A 327 26.76 -4.68 -8.35
CA ILE A 327 26.37 -3.87 -7.19
C ILE A 327 25.33 -4.62 -6.35
N GLN A 328 24.33 -5.23 -6.98
CA GLN A 328 23.32 -6.04 -6.28
C GLN A 328 23.93 -7.26 -5.60
N ASP A 329 24.86 -7.97 -6.25
CA ASP A 329 25.55 -9.13 -5.69
C ASP A 329 26.46 -8.74 -4.51
N ASP A 330 27.17 -7.62 -4.61
CA ASP A 330 28.12 -7.15 -3.59
C ASP A 330 27.41 -6.57 -2.35
N THR A 331 26.24 -5.94 -2.54
CA THR A 331 25.50 -5.27 -1.46
C THR A 331 24.31 -6.07 -0.95
N GLY A 332 23.78 -7.02 -1.73
CA GLY A 332 22.52 -7.69 -1.42
C GLY A 332 21.27 -6.84 -1.63
N ALA A 333 21.40 -5.59 -2.11
CA ALA A 333 20.27 -4.73 -2.43
C ALA A 333 19.67 -5.10 -3.80
N ASN A 334 18.35 -4.94 -3.96
CA ASN A 334 17.67 -4.99 -5.24
C ASN A 334 17.60 -3.56 -5.82
N ILE A 335 18.03 -3.38 -7.07
CA ILE A 335 18.12 -2.06 -7.71
C ILE A 335 17.24 -2.04 -8.96
N SER A 336 16.27 -1.14 -8.98
CA SER A 336 15.43 -0.86 -10.15
C SER A 336 15.72 0.54 -10.69
N ILE A 337 15.89 0.66 -12.00
CA ILE A 337 16.18 1.93 -12.68
C ILE A 337 15.06 2.26 -13.66
N GLU A 338 14.57 3.48 -13.58
CA GLU A 338 13.56 4.04 -14.47
C GLU A 338 14.20 4.85 -15.60
N ASP A 339 13.49 4.98 -16.71
CA ASP A 339 13.96 5.68 -17.92
C ASP A 339 14.17 7.20 -17.68
N ASP A 340 13.59 7.75 -16.62
CA ASP A 340 13.73 9.16 -16.22
C ASP A 340 14.96 9.44 -15.35
N GLY A 341 15.77 8.42 -15.02
CA GLY A 341 16.95 8.55 -14.16
C GLY A 341 16.67 8.32 -12.68
N THR A 342 15.44 7.96 -12.30
CA THR A 342 15.11 7.55 -10.93
C THR A 342 15.58 6.12 -10.66
N ILE A 343 16.31 5.93 -9.57
CA ILE A 343 16.80 4.63 -9.12
C ILE A 343 16.17 4.33 -7.75
N TYR A 344 15.51 3.18 -7.66
CA TYR A 344 14.98 2.62 -6.42
C TYR A 344 15.93 1.53 -5.92
N ILE A 345 16.48 1.74 -4.73
CA ILE A 345 17.40 0.81 -4.07
C ILE A 345 16.69 0.21 -2.88
N GLY A 346 16.33 -1.07 -2.96
CA GLY A 346 15.66 -1.81 -1.90
C GLY A 346 16.61 -2.75 -1.18
N ALA A 347 16.63 -2.72 0.15
CA ALA A 347 17.31 -3.74 0.93
C ALA A 347 16.52 -4.12 2.19
N GLU A 348 16.84 -5.27 2.77
CA GLU A 348 16.28 -5.70 4.06
C GLU A 348 16.81 -4.86 5.23
N ASP A 349 18.01 -4.27 5.08
CA ASP A 349 18.67 -3.41 6.06
C ASP A 349 19.10 -2.06 5.47
N GLY A 350 19.17 -1.04 6.33
CA GLY A 350 19.57 0.31 5.90
C GLY A 350 21.03 0.39 5.45
N GLU A 351 21.91 -0.45 6.02
CA GLU A 351 23.34 -0.46 5.68
C GLU A 351 23.59 -0.92 4.24
N SER A 352 22.92 -1.99 3.79
CA SER A 352 23.08 -2.46 2.41
C SER A 352 22.49 -1.47 1.40
N ALA A 353 21.37 -0.84 1.72
CA ALA A 353 20.77 0.19 0.87
C ALA A 353 21.71 1.42 0.73
N GLU A 354 22.34 1.85 1.82
CA GLU A 354 23.31 2.96 1.80
C GLU A 354 24.62 2.60 1.10
N ALA A 355 25.10 1.36 1.23
CA ALA A 355 26.25 0.87 0.49
C ALA A 355 25.98 0.89 -1.03
N ALA A 356 24.83 0.38 -1.45
CA ALA A 356 24.40 0.42 -2.85
C ALA A 356 24.24 1.86 -3.36
N ARG A 357 23.63 2.75 -2.57
CA ARG A 357 23.53 4.18 -2.90
C ARG A 357 24.89 4.81 -3.11
N SER A 358 25.85 4.52 -2.25
CA SER A 358 27.20 5.08 -2.31
C SER A 358 27.94 4.63 -3.58
N LEU A 359 27.82 3.37 -3.96
CA LEU A 359 28.38 2.82 -5.20
C LEU A 359 27.74 3.44 -6.45
N ILE A 360 26.41 3.55 -6.47
CA ILE A 360 25.67 4.16 -7.58
C ILE A 360 26.05 5.63 -7.73
N ASN A 361 26.10 6.38 -6.62
CA ASN A 361 26.49 7.79 -6.64
C ASN A 361 27.93 7.99 -7.11
N ALA A 362 28.86 7.11 -6.73
CA ALA A 362 30.24 7.19 -7.20
C ALA A 362 30.36 7.03 -8.74
N ILE A 363 29.46 6.25 -9.35
CA ILE A 363 29.41 6.03 -10.80
C ILE A 363 28.66 7.15 -11.51
N ALA A 364 27.49 7.54 -10.99
CA ALA A 364 26.60 8.51 -11.63
C ALA A 364 27.05 9.96 -11.44
N ASN A 365 27.55 10.28 -10.25
CA ASN A 365 28.08 11.58 -9.87
C ASN A 365 29.54 11.40 -9.42
N PRO A 366 30.46 11.05 -10.35
CA PRO A 366 31.87 11.03 -10.02
C PRO A 366 32.23 12.45 -9.62
N THR A 367 32.43 12.68 -8.32
CA THR A 367 32.74 14.00 -7.73
C THR A 367 33.62 14.76 -8.70
N MET A 368 33.02 15.76 -9.35
CA MET A 368 33.79 16.69 -10.14
C MET A 368 34.60 17.44 -9.10
N PRO A 369 35.93 17.32 -9.10
CA PRO A 369 36.71 18.01 -8.11
C PRO A 369 36.44 19.50 -8.28
N GLU A 370 35.87 20.16 -7.27
CA GLU A 370 35.60 21.59 -7.35
C GLU A 370 36.91 22.37 -7.17
N LYS A 371 36.96 23.56 -7.76
CA LYS A 371 38.11 24.47 -7.60
C LYS A 371 38.29 24.79 -6.12
N GLY A 372 39.47 24.49 -5.56
CA GLY A 372 39.79 24.67 -4.13
C GLY A 372 39.80 23.39 -3.29
N GLU A 373 39.41 22.23 -3.83
CA GLU A 373 39.50 20.97 -3.09
C GLU A 373 40.94 20.45 -2.98
N ARG A 374 41.29 19.94 -1.78
CA ARG A 374 42.61 19.41 -1.44
C ARG A 374 42.63 17.88 -1.50
N TYR A 375 43.58 17.34 -2.23
CA TYR A 375 43.75 15.90 -2.42
C TYR A 375 45.16 15.46 -2.03
N LEU A 376 45.27 14.27 -1.44
CA LEU A 376 46.56 13.60 -1.24
C LEU A 376 46.88 12.75 -2.48
N GLY A 377 47.50 13.37 -3.47
CA GLY A 377 47.77 12.73 -4.75
C GLY A 377 49.14 12.04 -4.81
N THR A 378 49.28 11.04 -5.69
CA THR A 378 50.56 10.34 -5.92
C THR A 378 51.16 10.73 -7.26
N VAL A 379 52.45 11.09 -7.31
CA VAL A 379 53.16 11.44 -8.55
C VAL A 379 53.29 10.20 -9.44
N VAL A 380 52.64 10.20 -10.59
CA VAL A 380 52.66 9.08 -11.55
C VAL A 380 53.72 9.27 -12.62
N LYS A 381 53.94 10.52 -13.06
CA LYS A 381 54.88 10.82 -14.15
C LYS A 381 55.48 12.21 -14.02
N ILE A 382 56.77 12.34 -14.27
CA ILE A 382 57.50 13.62 -14.29
C ILE A 382 57.82 13.99 -15.73
N MET A 383 57.65 15.27 -16.09
CA MET A 383 58.01 15.85 -17.37
C MET A 383 58.81 17.14 -17.13
N PRO A 384 59.57 17.65 -18.13
CA PRO A 384 60.39 18.87 -17.96
C PRO A 384 59.60 20.12 -17.55
N PHE A 385 58.29 20.16 -17.81
CA PHE A 385 57.42 21.30 -17.51
C PHE A 385 56.54 21.11 -16.25
N GLY A 386 56.57 19.94 -15.61
CA GLY A 386 55.75 19.66 -14.43
C GLY A 386 55.61 18.18 -14.08
N ALA A 387 54.90 17.89 -13.00
CA ALA A 387 54.61 16.54 -12.54
C ALA A 387 53.11 16.22 -12.66
N PHE A 388 52.79 15.01 -13.13
CA PHE A 388 51.43 14.48 -13.14
C PHE A 388 51.16 13.75 -11.83
N VAL A 389 50.11 14.19 -11.14
CA VAL A 389 49.69 13.66 -9.85
C VAL A 389 48.31 13.03 -10.01
N SER A 390 48.18 11.75 -9.67
CA SER A 390 46.90 11.06 -9.68
C SER A 390 46.11 11.40 -8.42
N LEU A 391 44.88 11.89 -8.61
CA LEU A 391 43.97 12.34 -7.55
C LEU A 391 42.89 11.30 -7.27
N LEU A 392 42.34 10.74 -8.36
CA LEU A 392 41.31 9.70 -8.36
C LEU A 392 41.67 8.67 -9.45
N PRO A 393 41.20 7.41 -9.34
CA PRO A 393 41.43 6.40 -10.37
C PRO A 393 40.99 6.89 -11.75
N GLY A 394 41.94 7.04 -12.69
CA GLY A 394 41.68 7.53 -14.05
C GLY A 394 41.67 9.05 -14.25
N LYS A 395 41.93 9.86 -13.21
CA LYS A 395 42.06 11.32 -13.31
C LYS A 395 43.40 11.82 -12.74
N ASP A 396 44.19 12.41 -13.63
CA ASP A 396 45.50 13.01 -13.31
C ASP A 396 45.43 14.54 -13.42
N GLY A 397 46.04 15.24 -12.46
CA GLY A 397 46.25 16.68 -12.50
C GLY A 397 47.71 17.04 -12.78
N LEU A 398 47.94 18.19 -13.41
CA LEU A 398 49.27 18.70 -13.73
C LEU A 398 49.72 19.74 -12.70
N LEU A 399 50.82 19.45 -12.01
CA LEU A 399 51.55 20.37 -11.15
C LEU A 399 52.66 21.05 -11.97
N HIS A 400 52.48 22.33 -12.32
CA HIS A 400 53.42 23.06 -13.18
C HIS A 400 54.73 23.40 -12.44
N ILE A 401 55.88 23.40 -13.14
CA ILE A 401 57.21 23.72 -12.57
C ILE A 401 57.27 25.08 -11.84
N THR A 402 56.45 26.05 -12.26
CA THR A 402 56.35 27.36 -11.61
C THR A 402 55.75 27.28 -10.21
N LYS A 403 54.83 26.33 -9.98
CA LYS A 403 54.13 26.13 -8.69
C LYS A 403 54.89 25.21 -7.74
N LEU A 404 55.79 24.38 -8.27
CA LEU A 404 56.75 23.60 -7.49
C LEU A 404 57.75 24.46 -6.69
N ARG A 405 57.87 25.75 -7.02
CA ARG A 405 58.71 26.71 -6.27
C ARG A 405 58.19 26.93 -4.85
N ASP A 406 56.88 26.83 -4.67
CA ASP A 406 56.23 27.05 -3.37
C ASP A 406 56.62 25.94 -2.39
N LEU A 407 56.83 24.70 -2.86
CA LEU A 407 57.35 23.56 -2.07
C LEU A 407 58.80 23.71 -1.58
N VAL A 408 59.60 24.60 -2.19
CA VAL A 408 61.04 24.77 -1.88
C VAL A 408 61.32 26.18 -1.34
N GLY A 409 60.32 26.84 -0.76
CA GLY A 409 60.48 28.15 -0.11
C GLY A 409 60.91 29.28 -1.06
N GLY A 410 60.53 29.21 -2.35
CA GLY A 410 60.82 30.26 -3.34
C GLY A 410 62.15 30.13 -4.09
N ALA A 411 62.90 29.04 -3.91
CA ALA A 411 64.09 28.76 -4.69
C ALA A 411 63.75 28.44 -6.16
N ARG A 412 64.62 28.86 -7.10
CA ARG A 412 64.43 28.60 -8.53
C ARG A 412 64.71 27.12 -8.82
N VAL A 413 63.65 26.35 -9.04
CA VAL A 413 63.72 24.96 -9.47
C VAL A 413 64.10 24.90 -10.96
N GLU A 414 65.26 24.33 -11.28
CA GLU A 414 65.71 24.13 -12.68
C GLU A 414 65.24 22.78 -13.24
N ASN A 415 65.21 21.71 -12.43
CA ASN A 415 64.64 20.41 -12.82
C ASN A 415 63.57 19.95 -11.82
N VAL A 416 62.45 19.43 -12.34
CA VAL A 416 61.35 18.90 -11.52
C VAL A 416 61.78 17.66 -10.71
N GLU A 417 62.73 16.89 -11.24
CA GLU A 417 63.28 15.68 -10.62
C GLU A 417 64.05 15.96 -9.31
N ASP A 418 64.49 17.19 -9.09
CA ASP A 418 65.20 17.59 -7.87
C ASP A 418 64.25 17.80 -6.67
N VAL A 419 62.95 17.93 -6.92
CA VAL A 419 61.93 18.30 -5.92
C VAL A 419 60.91 17.19 -5.68
N VAL A 420 60.54 16.44 -6.72
CA VAL A 420 59.53 15.39 -6.63
C VAL A 420 60.00 14.10 -7.27
N SER A 421 59.71 12.97 -6.63
CA SER A 421 60.01 11.63 -7.15
C SER A 421 58.74 10.90 -7.61
N VAL A 422 58.85 10.06 -8.62
CA VAL A 422 57.76 9.17 -9.04
C VAL A 422 57.38 8.25 -7.88
N GLY A 423 56.09 8.20 -7.53
CA GLY A 423 55.56 7.46 -6.39
C GLY A 423 55.44 8.26 -5.09
N GLN A 424 55.91 9.52 -5.05
CA GLN A 424 55.78 10.38 -3.88
C GLN A 424 54.33 10.84 -3.70
N LYS A 425 53.85 10.84 -2.45
CA LYS A 425 52.55 11.40 -2.07
C LYS A 425 52.71 12.88 -1.71
N ILE A 426 51.90 13.75 -2.30
CA ILE A 426 51.97 15.20 -2.11
C ILE A 426 50.55 15.74 -1.92
N GLN A 427 50.35 16.65 -0.98
CA GLN A 427 49.08 17.39 -0.87
C GLN A 427 49.00 18.46 -1.95
N VAL A 428 47.94 18.42 -2.73
CA VAL A 428 47.71 19.30 -3.87
C VAL A 428 46.29 19.83 -3.84
N GLU A 429 46.13 21.11 -4.17
CA GLU A 429 44.84 21.78 -4.30
C GLU A 429 44.56 22.08 -5.78
N ILE A 430 43.30 22.01 -6.18
CA ILE A 430 42.89 22.22 -7.57
C ILE A 430 42.68 23.71 -7.82
N ALA A 431 43.62 24.34 -8.52
CA ALA A 431 43.60 25.77 -8.80
C ALA A 431 42.66 26.13 -9.95
N GLU A 432 42.69 25.37 -11.05
CA GLU A 432 41.87 25.64 -12.24
C GLU A 432 41.51 24.35 -12.99
N ILE A 433 40.32 24.37 -13.60
CA ILE A 433 39.81 23.32 -14.46
C ILE A 433 39.69 23.89 -15.87
N ASP A 434 40.53 23.41 -16.78
CA ASP A 434 40.52 23.83 -18.20
C ASP A 434 39.26 23.29 -18.90
N PRO A 435 38.67 23.94 -19.92
CA PRO A 435 37.46 23.49 -20.60
C PRO A 435 37.58 22.11 -21.29
N LYS A 436 38.80 21.56 -21.37
CA LYS A 436 39.11 20.21 -21.86
C LYS A 436 39.20 19.16 -20.74
N GLY A 437 38.83 19.50 -19.50
CA GLY A 437 38.85 18.60 -18.34
C GLY A 437 40.23 18.35 -17.75
N LYS A 438 41.24 19.19 -18.06
CA LYS A 438 42.58 19.10 -17.46
C LYS A 438 42.62 19.88 -16.14
N LEU A 439 43.09 19.24 -15.08
CA LEU A 439 43.18 19.82 -13.74
C LEU A 439 44.56 20.45 -13.53
N SER A 440 44.61 21.75 -13.18
CA SER A 440 45.83 22.42 -12.77
C SER A 440 45.95 22.41 -11.25
N LEU A 441 47.09 21.94 -10.74
CA LEU A 441 47.34 21.73 -9.32
C LEU A 441 48.31 22.77 -8.77
N ILE A 442 48.10 23.16 -7.51
CA ILE A 442 49.05 23.91 -6.69
C ILE A 442 49.41 23.08 -5.45
N PRO A 443 50.66 23.12 -4.99
CA PRO A 443 51.04 22.37 -3.80
C PRO A 443 50.63 23.12 -2.54
N VAL A 444 50.10 22.41 -1.55
CA VAL A 444 49.79 22.99 -0.24
C VAL A 444 51.05 22.90 0.62
N THR A 445 51.50 24.04 1.16
CA THR A 445 52.68 24.12 2.06
C THR A 445 52.23 24.18 3.51
N GLU A 446 53.07 23.71 4.44
CA GLU A 446 52.73 23.59 5.87
C GLU A 446 52.42 24.92 6.59
N ASP A 447 52.64 26.07 5.95
CA ASP A 447 52.29 27.38 6.52
C ASP A 447 50.78 27.68 6.48
N GLU A 448 49.99 26.99 5.65
CA GLU A 448 48.53 27.13 5.64
C GLU A 448 47.80 26.14 6.57
N THR A 449 48.46 25.09 7.03
CA THR A 449 47.86 24.07 7.92
C THR A 449 47.63 24.57 9.35
N LYS A 450 48.15 25.75 9.71
CA LYS A 450 47.92 26.39 11.02
C LYS A 450 46.76 27.38 11.05
N ALA A 451 46.15 27.73 9.92
CA ALA A 451 45.11 28.77 9.87
C ALA A 451 43.67 28.23 10.00
N GLU A 452 43.44 26.92 9.87
CA GLU A 452 42.10 26.31 10.01
C GLU A 452 42.17 25.03 10.86
N ALA A 453 42.51 25.19 12.14
CA ALA A 453 42.06 24.24 13.16
C ALA A 453 40.73 24.79 13.74
N PRO A 454 39.64 24.00 13.82
CA PRO A 454 38.41 24.48 14.42
C PRO A 454 38.64 24.69 15.92
N THR A 455 38.36 25.90 16.39
CA THR A 455 38.13 26.17 17.82
C THR A 455 36.94 25.31 18.27
N GLU A 456 37.18 24.38 19.18
CA GLU A 456 36.12 23.69 19.93
C GLU A 456 35.22 24.72 20.61
N ALA A 457 33.93 24.68 20.31
CA ALA A 457 32.83 25.17 21.13
C ALA A 457 31.57 24.37 20.83
#